data_AF-A0A257ZHX4-F1
#
_entry.id   AF-A0A257ZHX4-F1
#
_cell.length_a   1.000
_cell.length_b   1.000
_cell.length_c   1.000
_cell.angle_alpha   90.00
_cell.angle_beta   90.00
_cell.angle_gamma   90.00
#
_symmetry.space_group_name_H-M   'P 1'
#
loop_
_entity.id
_entity.type
_entity.pdbx_description
1 polymer ?
#
loop_
_entity_poly.entity_id
_entity_poly.type
_entity_poly.pdbx_seq_one_letter_code
_entity_poly.pdbx_strand_id
1 'polypeptide(L)'
;MKLFSLTATLATLATPALSDQPVWDTFNGTLAATKFADAESLTPESISRLERAWEVRTGDVSDGSGDLPETVWSATPIYANETLYLGTPFYRIL
;
A
#
# COMPACT_ATOMS: atom_id res chain seq x y z
N MET A 1 22.09 -0.29 -54.02
CA MET A 1 22.03 0.71 -52.93
C MET A 1 21.02 0.20 -51.92
N LYS A 2 21.47 -0.45 -50.81
CA LYS A 2 20.57 -1.06 -49.82
C LYS A 2 20.13 0.01 -48.82
N LEU A 3 18.85 0.37 -48.82
CA LEU A 3 18.26 1.18 -47.76
C LEU A 3 18.16 0.33 -46.50
N PHE A 4 18.82 0.75 -45.42
CA PHE A 4 18.57 0.25 -44.08
C PHE A 4 17.44 1.07 -43.47
N SER A 5 16.29 0.44 -43.21
CA SER A 5 15.21 1.05 -42.41
C SER A 5 15.60 1.02 -40.93
N LEU A 6 15.68 2.20 -40.33
CA LEU A 6 15.90 2.38 -38.90
C LEU A 6 14.53 2.32 -38.20
N THR A 7 14.16 1.19 -37.62
CA THR A 7 12.93 1.07 -36.83
C THR A 7 13.20 1.66 -35.45
N ALA A 8 12.67 2.86 -35.17
CA ALA A 8 12.75 3.46 -33.85
C ALA A 8 11.78 2.75 -32.90
N THR A 9 12.30 2.06 -31.89
CA THR A 9 11.48 1.49 -30.81
C THR A 9 11.14 2.62 -29.84
N LEU A 10 9.88 3.07 -29.79
CA LEU A 10 9.41 3.95 -28.73
C LEU A 10 9.34 3.14 -27.43
N ALA A 11 10.21 3.47 -26.46
CA ALA A 11 10.01 3.02 -25.09
C ALA A 11 8.87 3.84 -24.47
N THR A 12 7.72 3.21 -24.25
CA THR A 12 6.65 3.78 -23.43
C THR A 12 7.13 3.83 -21.99
N LEU A 13 7.48 5.03 -21.51
CA LEU A 13 7.65 5.25 -20.08
C LEU A 13 6.29 5.07 -19.40
N ALA A 14 6.20 4.11 -18.48
CA ALA A 14 5.00 3.96 -17.67
C ALA A 14 4.85 5.20 -16.79
N THR A 15 3.79 5.97 -17.02
CA THR A 15 3.40 7.04 -16.10
C THR A 15 3.01 6.39 -14.78
N PRO A 16 3.53 6.84 -13.62
CA PRO A 16 3.05 6.33 -12.34
C PRO A 16 1.54 6.58 -12.26
N ALA A 17 0.77 5.54 -11.97
CA ALA A 17 -0.65 5.68 -11.74
C ALA A 17 -0.85 6.58 -10.52
N LEU A 18 -1.65 7.63 -10.67
CA LEU A 18 -2.11 8.42 -9.54
C LEU A 18 -3.03 7.53 -8.70
N SER A 19 -2.87 7.56 -7.37
CA SER A 19 -3.81 6.89 -6.47
C SER A 19 -5.15 7.60 -6.53
N ASP A 20 -6.23 6.85 -6.70
CA ASP A 20 -7.60 7.37 -6.60
C ASP A 20 -7.90 7.92 -5.18
N GLN A 21 -7.18 7.42 -4.17
CA GLN A 21 -7.24 7.88 -2.79
C GLN A 21 -5.82 8.20 -2.28
N PRO A 22 -5.33 9.43 -2.48
CA PRO A 22 -3.96 9.80 -2.14
C PRO A 22 -3.75 10.10 -0.66
N VAL A 23 -4.80 10.11 0.17
CA VAL A 23 -4.72 10.47 1.60
C VAL A 23 -5.62 9.58 2.45
N TRP A 24 -5.08 9.10 3.57
CA TRP A 24 -5.78 8.46 4.68
C TRP A 24 -5.12 8.91 5.98
N ASP A 25 -5.37 10.17 6.37
CA ASP A 25 -4.64 10.89 7.43
C ASP A 25 -5.33 10.83 8.81
N THR A 26 -6.46 10.14 8.90
CA THR A 26 -7.17 9.89 10.15
C THR A 26 -7.37 8.39 10.39
N PHE A 27 -7.50 8.00 11.67
CA PHE A 27 -7.62 6.58 12.06
C PHE A 27 -8.79 5.85 11.36
N ASN A 28 -9.84 6.55 10.93
CA ASN A 28 -11.02 5.95 10.30
C ASN A 28 -11.33 6.54 8.90
N GLY A 29 -10.30 7.02 8.19
CA GLY A 29 -10.41 7.61 6.86
C GLY A 29 -10.91 9.06 6.87
N THR A 30 -11.98 9.34 7.62
CA THR A 30 -12.47 10.71 7.87
C THR A 30 -12.67 10.97 9.36
N LEU A 31 -12.76 12.24 9.75
CA LEU A 31 -13.12 12.65 11.12
C LEU A 31 -14.53 12.18 11.54
N ALA A 32 -15.41 11.90 10.57
CA ALA A 32 -16.72 11.30 10.81
C ALA A 32 -16.67 9.76 11.00
N ALA A 33 -15.47 9.18 10.92
CA ALA A 33 -15.19 7.76 11.14
C ALA A 33 -15.94 6.78 10.21
N THR A 34 -16.14 7.16 8.96
CA THR A 34 -16.91 6.37 7.99
C THR A 34 -16.17 5.12 7.47
N LYS A 35 -14.83 5.10 7.53
CA LYS A 35 -13.97 4.09 6.91
C LYS A 35 -14.25 3.92 5.39
N PHE A 36 -14.77 4.95 4.75
CA PHE A 36 -15.07 4.94 3.31
C PHE A 36 -13.84 5.36 2.50
N ALA A 37 -13.52 4.60 1.45
CA ALA A 37 -12.48 4.93 0.47
C ALA A 37 -13.16 5.20 -0.88
N ASP A 38 -12.90 6.36 -1.47
CA ASP A 38 -13.46 6.75 -2.78
C ASP A 38 -12.51 6.35 -3.92
N ALA A 39 -12.24 5.04 -4.03
CA ALA A 39 -11.34 4.46 -5.03
C ALA A 39 -12.14 3.86 -6.19
N GLU A 40 -12.21 4.57 -7.32
CA GLU A 40 -13.04 4.19 -8.48
C GLU A 40 -12.46 2.99 -9.26
N SER A 41 -11.14 2.80 -9.26
CA SER A 41 -10.48 1.71 -9.98
C SER A 41 -10.66 0.33 -9.35
N LEU A 42 -11.08 0.26 -8.08
CA LEU A 42 -11.31 -0.98 -7.34
C LEU A 42 -12.80 -1.36 -7.37
N THR A 43 -13.20 -2.11 -8.40
CA THR A 43 -14.57 -2.57 -8.61
C THR A 43 -14.67 -4.10 -8.45
N PRO A 44 -15.89 -4.68 -8.31
CA PRO A 44 -16.08 -6.13 -8.30
C PRO A 44 -15.47 -6.84 -9.52
N GLU A 45 -15.41 -6.18 -10.68
CA GLU A 45 -14.85 -6.70 -11.92
C GLU A 45 -13.31 -6.58 -11.98
N SER A 46 -12.71 -5.63 -11.24
CA SER A 46 -11.25 -5.42 -11.23
C SER A 46 -10.53 -6.14 -10.11
N ILE A 47 -11.19 -6.41 -8.98
CA ILE A 47 -10.56 -6.96 -7.77
C ILE A 47 -9.87 -8.31 -7.99
N SER A 48 -10.34 -9.10 -8.94
CA SER A 48 -9.76 -10.42 -9.28
C SER A 48 -8.37 -10.33 -9.94
N ARG A 49 -7.98 -9.15 -10.43
CA ARG A 49 -6.68 -8.90 -11.08
C ARG A 49 -5.63 -8.33 -10.13
N LEU A 50 -5.95 -8.15 -8.84
CA LEU A 50 -4.99 -7.61 -7.90
C LEU A 50 -3.82 -8.59 -7.67
N GLU A 51 -2.62 -8.02 -7.65
CA GLU A 51 -1.38 -8.72 -7.33
C GLU A 51 -0.74 -8.06 -6.12
N ARG A 52 0.09 -8.82 -5.38
CA ARG A 52 0.83 -8.28 -4.24
C ARG A 52 1.92 -7.34 -4.76
N ALA A 53 1.77 -6.04 -4.49
CA ALA A 53 2.77 -5.04 -4.85
C ALA A 53 4.04 -5.11 -3.98
N TRP A 54 3.88 -5.33 -2.68
CA TRP A 54 4.99 -5.41 -1.72
C TRP A 54 4.58 -6.19 -0.46
N GLU A 55 5.58 -6.55 0.35
CA GLU A 55 5.42 -7.18 1.66
C GLU A 55 6.50 -6.65 2.62
N VAL A 56 6.13 -6.44 3.89
CA VAL A 56 7.07 -6.08 4.96
C VAL A 56 7.00 -7.10 6.09
N ARG A 57 8.16 -7.52 6.59
CA ARG A 57 8.28 -8.38 7.78
C ARG A 57 8.76 -7.50 8.93
N THR A 58 7.85 -7.15 9.85
CA THR A 58 8.18 -6.26 10.97
C THR A 58 9.17 -6.92 11.93
N GLY A 59 9.03 -8.23 12.17
CA GLY A 59 9.75 -8.97 13.20
C GLY A 59 9.15 -8.85 14.60
N ASP A 60 8.03 -8.12 14.76
CA ASP A 60 7.28 -8.08 16.03
C ASP A 60 6.38 -9.31 16.15
N VAL A 61 6.99 -10.42 16.56
CA VAL A 61 6.33 -11.71 16.78
C VAL A 61 6.79 -12.29 18.11
N SER A 62 5.83 -12.64 18.97
CA SER A 62 6.00 -13.39 20.21
C SER A 62 4.82 -14.35 20.36
N ASP A 63 5.11 -15.56 20.84
CA ASP A 63 4.11 -16.58 21.19
C ASP A 63 3.57 -16.41 22.63
N GLY A 64 3.99 -15.36 23.34
CA GLY A 64 3.60 -15.11 24.72
C GLY A 64 4.38 -15.93 25.75
N SER A 65 5.39 -16.70 25.33
CA SER A 65 6.29 -17.39 26.25
C SER A 65 7.37 -16.44 26.79
N GLY A 66 7.75 -16.63 28.06
CA GLY A 66 8.74 -15.77 28.72
C GLY A 66 8.16 -14.39 29.10
N ASP A 67 8.94 -13.34 28.86
CA ASP A 67 8.64 -11.99 29.37
C ASP A 67 7.90 -11.09 28.36
N LEU A 68 7.73 -11.54 27.11
CA LEU A 68 7.02 -10.78 26.08
C LEU A 68 5.57 -11.27 25.95
N PRO A 69 4.58 -10.37 25.91
CA PRO A 69 3.20 -10.77 25.65
C PRO A 69 3.05 -11.36 24.24
N GLU A 70 1.99 -12.15 24.04
CA GLU A 70 1.62 -12.66 22.73
C GLU A 70 1.38 -11.51 21.75
N THR A 71 1.83 -11.67 20.51
CA THR A 71 1.63 -10.66 19.47
C THR A 71 0.15 -10.51 19.12
N VAL A 72 -0.37 -9.30 19.31
CA VAL A 72 -1.69 -8.89 18.84
C VAL A 72 -1.55 -7.79 17.79
N TRP A 73 -2.31 -7.89 16.70
CA TRP A 73 -2.32 -6.90 15.63
C TRP A 73 -3.64 -6.15 15.59
N SER A 74 -3.59 -4.81 15.64
CA SER A 74 -4.77 -3.95 15.56
C SER A 74 -4.46 -2.61 14.89
N ALA A 75 -3.38 -2.56 14.09
CA ALA A 75 -2.97 -1.34 13.41
C ALA A 75 -4.01 -0.91 12.37
N THR A 76 -4.34 0.38 12.37
CA THR A 76 -4.97 1.05 11.23
C THR A 76 -3.93 2.02 10.66
N PRO A 77 -3.26 1.68 9.55
CA PRO A 77 -2.18 2.50 8.99
C PRO A 77 -2.65 3.90 8.59
N ILE A 78 -1.73 4.86 8.64
CA ILE A 78 -1.95 6.22 8.16
C ILE A 78 -1.17 6.42 6.86
N TYR A 79 -1.84 6.90 5.82
CA TYR A 79 -1.19 7.29 4.57
C TYR A 79 -1.28 8.81 4.40
N ALA A 80 -0.16 9.50 4.57
CA ALA A 80 -0.09 10.95 4.49
C ALA A 80 1.28 11.37 3.95
N ASN A 81 1.34 12.47 3.20
CA ASN A 81 2.59 12.98 2.63
C ASN A 81 3.36 11.89 1.85
N GLU A 82 2.63 11.13 1.02
CA GLU A 82 3.16 10.03 0.20
C GLU A 82 3.86 8.92 1.00
N THR A 83 3.64 8.86 2.31
CA THR A 83 4.29 7.94 3.24
C THR A 83 3.26 7.12 3.98
N LEU A 84 3.49 5.81 4.06
CA LEU A 84 2.70 4.89 4.88
C LEU A 84 3.35 4.77 6.26
N TYR A 85 2.62 5.17 7.29
CA TYR A 85 3.03 5.02 8.69
C TYR A 85 2.33 3.82 9.30
N LEU A 86 3.10 2.90 9.87
CA LEU A 86 2.57 1.66 10.44
C LEU A 86 3.01 1.47 11.89
N GLY A 87 2.05 1.46 12.81
CA GLY A 87 2.27 1.02 14.19
C GLY A 87 2.39 -0.51 14.28
N THR A 88 3.39 -1.00 15.00
CA THR A 88 3.64 -2.44 15.17
C THR A 88 3.34 -2.91 16.60
N PRO A 89 3.16 -4.23 16.84
CA PRO A 89 2.77 -4.80 18.13
C PRO A 89 3.68 -4.42 19.32
N PHE A 90 4.97 -4.18 19.10
CA PHE A 90 5.92 -3.78 20.14
C PHE A 90 6.28 -2.28 20.06
N TYR A 91 5.29 -1.46 19.74
CA TYR A 91 5.33 0.01 19.86
C TYR A 91 6.36 0.71 18.96
N ARG A 92 6.66 0.13 17.79
CA ARG A 92 7.48 0.78 16.76
C ARG A 92 6.58 1.44 15.71
N ILE A 93 7.09 2.49 15.10
CA ILE A 93 6.51 3.08 13.88
C ILE A 93 7.47 2.77 12.74
N LEU A 94 6.94 2.14 11.69
CA LEU A 94 7.61 1.96 10.40
C LEU A 94 7.14 3.02 9.42
#